data_AF-Q23BN9-F1
#
_entry.id   AF-Q23BN9-F1
#
_cell.length_a   1.000
_cell.length_b   1.000
_cell.length_c   1.000
_cell.angle_alpha   90.00
_cell.angle_beta   90.00
_cell.angle_gamma   90.00
#
_symmetry.space_group_name_H-M   'P 1'
#
loop_
_entity.id
_entity.type
_entity.pdbx_description
1 polymer ?
#
loop_
_entity_poly.entity_id
_entity_poly.type
_entity_poly.pdbx_seq_one_letter_code
_entity_poly.pdbx_strand_id
1 'polypeptide(L)'
;MRSSSLILLVTITLLLGTTAIYKIAQSQQGNLNDKECMKFHKKQTKVETQYYGENTCDQPLKFYITAQYPIIKQTGWFTIETSCLKKGEQYYLQGFLPEKLMSEDYEEC
;
A
#
# COMPACT_ATOMS: atom_id res chain seq x y z
N MET A 1 -56.40 32.11 2.41
CA MET A 1 -55.22 32.20 1.53
C MET A 1 -54.14 32.97 2.26
N ARG A 2 -53.07 32.27 2.64
CA ARG A 2 -51.81 32.83 3.16
C ARG A 2 -50.68 32.05 2.50
N SER A 3 -49.92 32.78 1.70
CA SER A 3 -48.52 32.60 1.28
C SER A 3 -47.67 31.89 2.34
N SER A 4 -46.58 31.17 2.09
CA SER A 4 -45.86 30.65 0.93
C SER A 4 -44.73 29.79 1.53
N SER A 5 -44.25 28.80 0.79
CA SER A 5 -42.89 28.22 0.91
C SER A 5 -42.52 27.50 2.22
N LEU A 6 -42.63 26.17 2.20
CA LEU A 6 -41.85 25.28 3.07
C LEU A 6 -41.20 24.19 2.21
N ILE A 7 -40.32 24.63 1.31
CA ILE A 7 -39.23 23.79 0.79
C ILE A 7 -38.08 24.02 1.76
N LEU A 8 -37.87 23.10 2.68
CA LEU A 8 -36.62 22.99 3.41
C LEU A 8 -36.30 21.50 3.61
N LEU A 9 -35.29 21.03 2.88
CA LEU A 9 -34.47 19.84 3.12
C LEU A 9 -35.16 18.49 2.86
N VAL A 10 -35.05 17.81 1.71
CA VAL A 10 -33.82 17.40 0.99
C VAL A 10 -32.71 16.98 1.96
N THR A 11 -32.24 15.73 1.83
CA THR A 11 -30.94 15.21 2.33
C THR A 11 -30.77 14.84 3.81
N ILE A 12 -31.62 13.99 4.40
CA ILE A 12 -31.23 13.23 5.62
C ILE A 12 -31.74 11.78 5.58
N THR A 13 -31.36 11.02 4.57
CA THR A 13 -31.18 9.55 4.70
C THR A 13 -29.99 9.10 3.84
N LEU A 14 -28.98 9.97 3.75
CA LEU A 14 -27.65 9.71 3.20
C LEU A 14 -26.71 9.17 4.31
N LEU A 15 -27.26 8.40 5.25
CA LEU A 15 -26.59 8.02 6.50
C LEU A 15 -26.48 6.50 6.71
N LEU A 16 -26.92 5.69 5.75
CA LEU A 16 -26.68 4.23 5.74
C LEU A 16 -25.86 3.75 4.54
N GLY A 17 -25.35 4.68 3.72
CA GLY A 17 -24.53 4.38 2.54
C GLY A 17 -23.04 4.70 2.69
N THR A 18 -22.58 5.11 3.88
CA THR A 18 -21.18 5.57 4.07
C THR A 18 -20.24 4.51 4.67
N THR A 19 -20.75 3.35 5.10
CA THR A 19 -19.89 2.24 5.51
C THR A 19 -19.19 1.54 4.34
N ALA A 20 -19.49 1.93 3.09
CA ALA A 20 -18.81 1.41 1.90
C ALA A 20 -17.60 2.25 1.43
N ILE A 21 -17.26 3.38 2.07
CA ILE A 21 -16.29 4.33 1.49
C ILE A 21 -14.82 4.09 1.91
N TYR A 22 -14.51 3.24 2.90
CA TYR A 22 -13.12 3.11 3.39
C TYR A 22 -12.40 1.79 3.07
N LYS A 23 -12.82 1.06 2.04
CA LYS A 23 -12.03 -0.07 1.49
C LYS A 23 -11.47 0.16 0.08
N ILE A 24 -11.72 1.30 -0.54
CA ILE A 24 -11.29 1.57 -1.93
C ILE A 24 -10.30 2.74 -1.97
N ALA A 25 -9.31 2.67 -1.08
CA ALA A 25 -7.99 3.21 -1.34
C ALA A 25 -6.98 2.07 -1.08
N GLN A 26 -7.32 0.87 -1.57
CA GLN A 26 -6.33 -0.21 -1.65
C GLN A 26 -5.22 0.31 -2.55
N SER A 27 -4.06 0.56 -1.93
CA SER A 27 -2.80 0.82 -2.60
C SER A 27 -2.36 -0.46 -3.31
N GLN A 28 -3.11 -0.91 -4.31
CA GLN A 28 -2.66 -1.96 -5.22
C GLN A 28 -1.64 -1.34 -6.15
N GLN A 29 -0.41 -1.30 -5.68
CA GLN A 29 0.74 -0.90 -6.46
C GLN A 29 1.70 -2.08 -6.41
N GLY A 30 1.39 -3.13 -7.20
CA GLY A 30 2.14 -4.39 -7.37
C GLY A 30 1.27 -5.64 -7.31
N ASN A 31 1.84 -6.83 -7.56
CA ASN A 31 1.15 -8.10 -7.24
C ASN A 31 1.14 -8.37 -5.72
N LEU A 32 1.95 -7.63 -4.96
CA LEU A 32 1.95 -7.70 -3.50
C LEU A 32 0.72 -6.99 -2.96
N ASN A 33 0.18 -7.51 -1.87
CA ASN A 33 -0.85 -6.85 -1.11
C ASN A 33 -0.24 -6.21 0.15
N ASP A 34 -0.95 -5.25 0.72
CA ASP A 34 -0.64 -4.82 2.08
C ASP A 34 -0.90 -6.04 3.00
N LYS A 35 0.17 -6.61 3.56
CA LYS A 35 0.09 -7.60 4.64
C LYS A 35 -0.20 -6.88 5.95
N GLU A 36 -0.70 -7.59 6.95
CA GLU A 36 -1.13 -7.01 8.24
C GLU A 36 -0.12 -6.01 8.84
N CYS A 37 1.17 -6.33 8.77
CA CYS A 37 2.25 -5.50 9.30
C CYS A 37 3.13 -4.80 8.27
N MET A 38 2.81 -4.90 6.98
CA MET A 38 3.64 -4.33 5.92
C MET A 38 2.80 -3.56 4.92
N LYS A 39 3.16 -2.29 4.72
CA LYS A 39 2.48 -1.39 3.80
C LYS A 39 3.42 -0.91 2.71
N PHE A 40 2.94 -0.84 1.47
CA PHE A 40 3.73 -0.32 0.36
C PHE A 40 3.45 1.15 0.07
N HIS A 41 4.53 1.90 -0.15
CA HIS A 41 4.48 3.32 -0.48
C HIS A 41 5.15 3.60 -1.81
N LYS A 42 4.57 4.52 -2.57
CA LYS A 42 5.17 5.10 -3.78
C LYS A 42 5.48 6.56 -3.55
N LYS A 43 6.70 6.96 -3.89
CA LYS A 43 7.13 8.35 -3.92
C LYS A 43 7.54 8.74 -5.33
N GLN A 44 6.81 9.68 -5.92
CA GLN A 44 7.17 10.23 -7.21
C GLN A 44 8.15 11.39 -7.02
N THR A 45 9.36 11.24 -7.55
CA THR A 45 10.35 12.31 -7.61
C THR A 45 10.34 12.96 -9.00
N LYS A 46 11.10 14.03 -9.19
CA LYS A 46 11.24 14.67 -10.51
C LYS A 46 11.90 13.77 -11.56
N VAL A 47 12.66 12.76 -11.13
CA VAL A 47 13.55 11.98 -11.98
C VAL A 47 13.09 10.53 -12.09
N GLU A 48 12.46 10.00 -11.05
CA GLU A 48 12.05 8.60 -10.98
C GLU A 48 10.89 8.37 -10.01
N THR A 49 10.27 7.20 -10.13
CA THR A 49 9.34 6.69 -9.13
C THR A 49 10.08 5.73 -8.20
N GLN A 50 9.99 5.97 -6.90
CA GLN A 50 10.62 5.17 -5.85
C GLN A 50 9.55 4.41 -5.07
N TYR A 51 9.87 3.18 -4.64
CA TYR A 51 8.97 2.30 -3.90
C TYR A 51 9.57 1.90 -2.57
N TYR A 52 8.73 1.82 -1.53
CA TYR A 52 9.15 1.52 -0.17
C TYR A 52 8.21 0.52 0.49
N GLY A 53 8.76 -0.34 1.35
CA GLY A 53 8.00 -1.14 2.31
C GLY A 53 8.11 -0.53 3.71
N GLU A 54 6.99 -0.33 4.39
CA GLU A 54 6.91 0.21 5.76
C GLU A 54 6.45 -0.86 6.74
N ASN A 55 7.06 -0.92 7.94
CA ASN A 55 6.51 -1.68 9.05
C ASN A 55 5.42 -0.89 9.79
N THR A 56 4.19 -1.39 9.76
CA THR A 56 3.04 -0.74 10.43
C THR A 56 2.75 -1.29 11.84
N CYS A 57 3.38 -2.41 12.21
CA CYS A 57 3.22 -3.06 13.51
C CYS A 57 4.20 -2.51 14.56
N ASP A 58 3.87 -2.71 15.84
CA ASP A 58 4.65 -2.17 16.97
C ASP A 58 5.98 -2.92 17.18
N GLN A 59 6.01 -4.22 16.91
CA GLN A 59 7.22 -5.03 16.98
C GLN A 59 8.16 -4.75 15.80
N PRO A 60 9.48 -4.81 16.00
CA PRO A 60 10.44 -4.76 14.90
C PRO A 60 10.29 -5.99 14.00
N LEU A 61 10.26 -5.76 12.68
CA LEU A 61 10.07 -6.83 11.71
C LEU A 61 11.15 -6.79 10.64
N LYS A 62 11.57 -7.97 10.19
CA LYS A 62 12.38 -8.15 8.99
C LYS A 62 11.48 -8.64 7.86
N PHE A 63 11.59 -8.02 6.69
CA PHE A 63 10.78 -8.35 5.51
C PHE A 63 11.57 -9.14 4.47
N TYR A 64 10.88 -10.10 3.88
CA TYR A 64 11.34 -10.93 2.77
C TYR A 64 10.49 -10.63 1.54
N ILE A 65 11.05 -9.89 0.58
CA ILE A 65 10.32 -9.44 -0.61
C ILE A 65 10.92 -10.09 -1.83
N THR A 66 10.17 -10.97 -2.48
CA THR A 66 10.61 -11.67 -3.69
C THR A 66 10.11 -10.98 -4.93
N ALA A 67 10.99 -10.82 -5.91
CA ALA A 67 10.68 -10.16 -7.17
C ALA A 67 11.38 -10.81 -8.35
N GLN A 68 10.76 -10.65 -9.52
CA GLN A 68 11.25 -11.14 -10.79
C GLN A 68 12.16 -10.10 -11.45
N TYR A 69 13.45 -10.40 -11.58
CA TYR A 69 14.41 -9.48 -12.21
C TYR A 69 14.90 -10.04 -13.55
N PRO A 70 14.89 -9.25 -14.63
CA PRO A 70 15.54 -9.64 -15.87
C PRO A 70 17.07 -9.55 -15.68
N ILE A 71 17.72 -10.70 -15.48
CA ILE A 71 19.17 -10.81 -15.60
C ILE A 71 19.46 -10.96 -17.10
N ILE A 72 20.60 -10.46 -17.58
CA ILE A 72 20.99 -10.52 -18.99
C ILE A 72 20.77 -11.94 -19.55
N LYS A 73 19.77 -12.08 -20.42
CA LYS A 73 19.29 -13.30 -21.12
C LYS A 73 18.41 -14.30 -20.33
N GLN A 74 18.14 -14.11 -19.04
CA GLN A 74 17.19 -14.96 -18.28
C GLN A 74 16.45 -14.19 -17.18
N THR A 75 15.20 -14.56 -16.97
CA THR A 75 14.39 -14.03 -15.88
C THR A 75 14.68 -14.82 -14.61
N GLY A 76 15.20 -14.16 -13.57
CA GLY A 76 15.51 -14.76 -12.27
C GLY A 76 14.60 -14.24 -11.16
N TRP A 77 14.51 -15.00 -10.08
CA TRP A 77 13.78 -14.62 -8.86
C TRP A 77 14.80 -14.22 -7.79
N PHE A 78 14.59 -13.07 -7.17
CA PHE A 78 15.46 -12.55 -6.13
C PHE A 78 14.64 -12.16 -4.92
N THR A 79 15.10 -12.58 -3.75
CA THR A 79 14.52 -12.18 -2.47
C THR A 79 15.40 -11.12 -1.84
N ILE A 80 14.78 -10.00 -1.50
CA ILE A 80 15.37 -8.95 -0.69
C ILE A 80 15.08 -9.30 0.76
N GLU A 81 16.12 -9.33 1.57
CA GLU A 81 16.03 -9.39 3.03
C GLU A 81 16.32 -7.98 3.56
N THR A 82 15.35 -7.36 4.25
CA THR A 82 15.56 -6.04 4.86
C THR A 82 16.35 -6.16 6.16
N SER A 83 16.80 -5.04 6.72
CA SER A 83 17.11 -4.97 8.15
C SER A 83 15.82 -5.09 8.98
N CYS A 84 15.94 -5.30 10.30
CA CYS A 84 14.81 -5.16 11.22
C CYS A 84 14.32 -3.71 11.22
N LEU A 85 13.11 -3.49 10.73
CA LEU A 85 12.44 -2.20 10.64
C LEU A 85 11.57 -2.02 11.87
N LYS A 86 11.71 -0.90 12.56
CA LYS A 86 10.78 -0.47 13.62
C LYS A 86 9.50 0.08 12.99
N LYS A 87 8.45 0.25 13.81
CA LYS A 87 7.21 0.88 13.38
C LYS A 87 7.46 2.22 12.68
N GLY A 88 6.89 2.38 11.49
CA GLY A 88 7.00 3.55 10.65
C GLY A 88 8.32 3.68 9.88
N GLU A 89 9.29 2.78 10.09
CA GLU A 89 10.51 2.76 9.27
C GLU A 89 10.21 2.19 7.89
N GLN A 90 10.84 2.80 6.88
CA GLN A 90 10.64 2.50 5.47
C GLN A 90 11.94 1.98 4.85
N TYR A 91 11.84 0.87 4.12
CA TYR A 91 12.93 0.29 3.35
C TYR A 91 12.75 0.56 1.86
N TYR A 92 13.79 1.09 1.20
CA TYR A 92 13.75 1.40 -0.23
C TYR A 92 13.93 0.14 -1.09
N LEU A 93 12.96 -0.15 -1.94
CA LEU A 93 12.95 -1.29 -2.86
C LEU A 93 13.68 -0.95 -4.16
N GLN A 94 14.99 -0.73 -4.07
CA GLN A 94 15.80 -0.26 -5.18
C GLN A 94 15.76 -1.19 -6.39
N GLY A 95 15.39 -0.65 -7.55
CA GLY A 95 15.40 -1.39 -8.82
C GLY A 95 14.23 -2.35 -9.02
N PHE A 96 13.30 -2.42 -8.07
CA PHE A 96 12.12 -3.27 -8.17
C PHE A 96 10.90 -2.47 -8.62
N LEU A 97 10.33 -2.89 -9.75
CA LEU A 97 9.05 -2.37 -10.22
C LEU A 97 7.93 -3.19 -9.55
N PRO A 98 6.83 -2.57 -9.11
CA PRO A 98 5.79 -3.28 -8.38
C PRO A 98 5.16 -4.46 -9.14
N GLU A 99 5.03 -4.32 -10.45
CA GLU A 99 4.54 -5.38 -11.34
C GLU A 99 5.43 -6.64 -11.37
N LYS A 100 6.69 -6.50 -10.93
CA LYS A 100 7.67 -7.58 -10.83
C LYS A 100 7.75 -8.18 -9.44
N LEU A 101 7.13 -7.55 -8.44
CA LEU A 101 7.07 -8.09 -7.10
C LEU A 101 6.11 -9.29 -7.10
N MET A 102 6.45 -10.34 -6.36
CA MET A 102 5.81 -11.65 -6.48
C MET A 102 5.28 -12.20 -5.15
N SER A 103 6.06 -12.06 -4.09
CA SER A 103 5.61 -12.45 -2.75
C SER A 103 6.29 -11.62 -1.68
N GLU A 104 5.59 -11.52 -0.56
CA GLU A 104 6.01 -10.82 0.64
C GLU A 104 5.87 -11.72 1.87
N ASP A 105 6.84 -11.67 2.76
CA ASP A 105 6.74 -12.24 4.09
C ASP A 105 7.48 -11.42 5.14
N TYR A 106 7.25 -11.73 6.41
CA TYR A 106 7.95 -11.08 7.51
C TYR A 106 8.19 -12.02 8.68
N GLU A 107 9.29 -11.78 9.38
CA GLU A 107 9.59 -12.39 10.67
C GLU A 107 9.78 -11.30 11.73
N GLU A 108 9.41 -11.61 12.96
CA GLU A 108 9.73 -10.76 14.11
C GLU A 108 11.23 -10.82 14.40
N CYS A 109 11.79 -9.65 14.70
CA CYS A 109 13.08 -9.51 15.36
C CYS A 109 12.84 -9.27 16.85
#